data_AF-A0A524D9C4-F1
#
_entry.id   AF-A0A524D9C4-F1
#
_cell.length_a   1.000
_cell.length_b   1.000
_cell.length_c   1.000
_cell.angle_alpha   90.00
_cell.angle_beta   90.00
_cell.angle_gamma   90.00
#
_symmetry.space_group_name_H-M   'P 1'
#
loop_
_entity.id
_entity.type
_entity.pdbx_description
1 polymer ?
#
loop_
_entity_poly.entity_id
_entity_poly.type
_entity_poly.pdbx_seq_one_letter_code
_entity_poly.pdbx_strand_id
1 'polypeptide(L)'
;MSRKSKVNQVILLILDDVRADQLYSLMDEDKLPSMALLARGGIMSRDCITSFPSITYPCYSNIIIGAYSGYYPKEGSGVVNYHWVGRTDPPSEGKRFPIIRNYGAGRQLWRLGRDLGKGVQTIFEQAGEGNFLSALNVLFRG
;
A
#
# COMPACT_ATOMS: atom_id res chain seq x y z
N MET A 1 -31.13 17.76 -15.93
CA MET A 1 -29.72 17.72 -15.45
C MET A 1 -29.64 16.71 -14.30
N SER A 2 -28.92 15.60 -14.48
CA SER A 2 -28.70 14.61 -13.42
C SER A 2 -27.94 15.27 -12.26
N ARG A 3 -28.54 15.28 -11.07
CA ARG A 3 -27.91 15.78 -9.85
C ARG A 3 -26.80 14.78 -9.50
N LYS A 4 -25.57 15.02 -9.99
CA LYS A 4 -24.40 14.23 -9.59
C LYS A 4 -24.39 14.18 -8.07
N SER A 5 -24.58 12.99 -7.49
CA SER A 5 -24.43 12.83 -6.05
C SER A 5 -23.02 13.26 -5.70
N LYS A 6 -22.90 14.14 -4.72
CA LYS A 6 -21.58 14.55 -4.24
C LYS A 6 -21.00 13.34 -3.49
N VAL A 7 -19.84 12.87 -3.93
CA VAL A 7 -19.08 11.86 -3.18
C VAL A 7 -18.64 12.52 -1.88
N ASN A 8 -19.18 12.06 -0.76
CA ASN A 8 -18.89 12.64 0.56
C ASN A 8 -17.82 11.85 1.33
N GLN A 9 -17.54 10.61 0.92
CA GLN A 9 -16.57 9.74 1.55
C GLN A 9 -15.99 8.76 0.54
N VAL A 10 -14.69 8.48 0.67
CA VAL A 10 -13.98 7.44 -0.07
C VAL A 10 -13.37 6.49 0.95
N ILE A 11 -13.56 5.19 0.75
CA ILE A 11 -13.03 4.14 1.62
C ILE A 11 -12.15 3.24 0.75
N LEU A 12 -10.87 3.14 1.10
CA LEU A 12 -9.94 2.18 0.52
C LEU A 12 -9.78 1.00 1.49
N LEU A 13 -10.17 -0.19 1.06
CA LEU A 13 -9.97 -1.43 1.81
C LEU A 13 -8.89 -2.26 1.12
N ILE A 14 -7.87 -2.64 1.89
CA ILE A 14 -6.79 -3.53 1.43
C ILE A 14 -6.88 -4.79 2.29
N LEU A 15 -7.04 -5.94 1.64
CA LEU A 15 -7.05 -7.24 2.29
C LEU A 15 -5.65 -7.83 2.15
N ASP A 16 -4.96 -8.04 3.27
CA ASP A 16 -3.61 -8.61 3.26
C ASP A 16 -3.66 -10.12 2.96
N ASP A 17 -2.69 -10.58 2.18
CA ASP A 17 -2.48 -12.00 1.83
C ASP A 17 -3.70 -12.74 1.22
N VAL A 18 -4.55 -12.02 0.48
CA VAL A 18 -5.70 -12.64 -0.21
C VAL A 18 -5.30 -13.15 -1.59
N ARG A 19 -5.48 -14.46 -1.80
CA ARG A 19 -5.35 -15.08 -3.12
C ARG A 19 -6.61 -14.83 -3.94
N ALA A 20 -6.45 -14.29 -5.15
CA ALA A 20 -7.57 -13.85 -5.98
C ALA A 20 -8.53 -14.98 -6.37
N ASP A 21 -8.01 -16.15 -6.75
CA ASP A 21 -8.81 -17.34 -7.08
C ASP A 21 -9.68 -17.81 -5.92
N GLN A 22 -9.15 -17.80 -4.69
CA GLN A 22 -9.90 -18.15 -3.49
C GLN A 22 -10.99 -17.14 -3.20
N LEU A 23 -10.69 -15.84 -3.31
CA LEU A 23 -11.68 -14.77 -3.13
C LEU A 23 -12.85 -14.93 -4.12
N TYR A 24 -12.56 -15.20 -5.39
CA TYR A 24 -13.58 -15.39 -6.41
C TYR A 24 -14.41 -16.64 -6.16
N SER A 25 -13.80 -17.78 -5.82
CA SER A 25 -14.52 -19.01 -5.47
C SER A 25 -15.49 -18.78 -4.32
N LEU A 26 -15.06 -18.08 -3.26
CA LEU A 26 -15.90 -17.77 -2.11
C LEU A 26 -17.06 -16.82 -2.46
N MET A 27 -16.87 -15.89 -3.39
CA MET A 27 -17.94 -15.04 -3.90
C MET A 27 -18.93 -15.83 -4.74
N ASP A 28 -18.45 -16.74 -5.59
CA ASP A 28 -19.27 -17.56 -6.50
C ASP A 28 -20.09 -18.61 -5.72
N GLU A 29 -19.55 -19.10 -4.60
CA GLU A 29 -20.23 -20.01 -3.65
C GLU A 29 -21.20 -19.29 -2.67
N ASP A 30 -21.43 -17.99 -2.85
CA ASP A 30 -22.26 -17.12 -1.98
C ASP A 30 -21.81 -17.09 -0.50
N LYS A 31 -20.53 -17.41 -0.23
CA LYS A 31 -19.93 -17.31 1.12
C LYS A 31 -19.51 -15.89 1.49
N LEU A 32 -19.37 -15.01 0.50
CA LEU A 32 -19.05 -13.59 0.67
C LEU A 32 -20.10 -12.69 -0.02
N PRO A 33 -21.38 -12.75 0.41
CA PRO A 33 -22.49 -12.12 -0.33
C PRO A 33 -22.33 -10.60 -0.47
N SER A 34 -21.80 -9.92 0.54
CA SER A 34 -21.56 -8.46 0.50
C SER A 34 -20.47 -8.08 -0.50
N MET A 35 -19.38 -8.86 -0.59
CA MET A 35 -18.33 -8.61 -1.59
C MET A 35 -18.81 -8.93 -3.00
N ALA A 36 -19.57 -10.02 -3.15
CA ALA A 36 -20.17 -10.40 -4.41
C ALA A 36 -21.14 -9.33 -4.92
N LEU A 37 -21.93 -8.72 -4.02
CA LEU A 37 -22.80 -7.61 -4.35
C LEU A 37 -22.01 -6.38 -4.84
N LEU A 38 -20.93 -6.00 -4.15
CA LEU A 38 -20.07 -4.89 -4.56
C LEU A 38 -19.43 -5.13 -5.92
N ALA A 39 -18.93 -6.35 -6.16
CA ALA A 39 -18.31 -6.72 -7.43
C ALA A 39 -19.31 -6.68 -8.60
N ARG A 40 -20.54 -7.17 -8.41
CA ARG A 40 -21.60 -7.17 -9.43
C ARG A 40 -22.21 -5.79 -9.67
N GLY A 41 -22.32 -4.97 -8.61
CA GLY A 41 -22.91 -3.63 -8.68
C GLY A 41 -21.92 -2.51 -9.03
N GLY A 42 -20.62 -2.83 -9.08
CA GLY A 42 -19.54 -1.87 -9.32
C GLY A 42 -18.66 -2.26 -10.50
N ILE A 43 -17.39 -1.86 -10.43
CA ILE A 43 -16.36 -2.22 -11.41
C ILE A 43 -15.42 -3.22 -10.74
N MET A 44 -15.25 -4.38 -11.36
CA MET A 44 -14.32 -5.43 -10.93
C MET A 44 -13.26 -5.64 -12.01
N SER A 45 -12.00 -5.72 -11.60
CA SER A 45 -10.89 -6.19 -12.44
C SER A 45 -10.33 -7.49 -11.87
N ARG A 46 -10.12 -8.48 -12.74
CA ARG A 46 -9.45 -9.75 -12.39
C ARG A 46 -7.97 -9.76 -12.78
N ASP A 47 -7.54 -8.76 -13.55
CA ASP A 47 -6.21 -8.66 -14.13
C ASP A 47 -5.36 -7.63 -13.39
N CYS A 48 -5.36 -7.71 -12.04
CA CYS A 48 -4.55 -6.85 -11.19
C CYS A 48 -3.27 -7.57 -10.79
N ILE A 49 -2.12 -6.96 -11.10
CA ILE A 49 -0.80 -7.48 -10.71
C ILE A 49 -0.30 -6.67 -9.51
N THR A 50 0.12 -7.36 -8.46
CA THR A 50 0.71 -6.73 -7.27
C THR A 50 2.18 -6.39 -7.45
N SER A 51 2.75 -5.65 -6.51
CA SER A 51 4.17 -5.31 -6.51
C SER A 51 5.07 -6.52 -6.27
N PHE A 52 6.27 -6.51 -6.84
CA PHE A 52 7.32 -7.47 -6.49
C PHE A 52 8.42 -6.79 -5.64
N PRO A 53 8.89 -7.41 -4.54
CA PRO A 53 8.41 -8.67 -3.97
C PRO A 53 7.00 -8.52 -3.36
N SER A 54 6.18 -9.56 -3.52
CA SER A 54 4.77 -9.59 -3.07
C SER A 54 4.65 -9.78 -1.55
N ILE A 55 5.12 -8.80 -0.79
CA ILE A 55 5.11 -8.78 0.67
C ILE A 55 4.46 -7.48 1.17
N THR A 56 3.89 -7.51 2.38
CA THR A 56 2.98 -6.48 2.90
C THR A 56 3.48 -5.05 2.71
N TYR A 57 4.71 -4.71 3.11
CA TYR A 57 5.17 -3.31 3.05
C TYR A 57 5.35 -2.76 1.63
N PRO A 58 6.13 -3.37 0.72
CA PRO A 58 6.17 -2.98 -0.68
C PRO A 58 4.78 -2.87 -1.33
N CYS A 59 3.92 -3.87 -1.16
CA CYS A 59 2.58 -3.87 -1.75
C CYS A 59 1.70 -2.74 -1.20
N TYR A 60 1.57 -2.66 0.13
CA TYR A 60 0.75 -1.67 0.80
C TYR A 60 1.21 -0.25 0.48
N SER A 61 2.51 0.03 0.60
CA SER A 61 3.05 1.35 0.32
C SER A 61 2.77 1.77 -1.13
N ASN A 62 2.98 0.87 -2.09
CA ASN A 62 2.79 1.17 -3.52
C ASN A 62 1.32 1.44 -3.88
N ILE A 63 0.37 0.76 -3.22
CA ILE A 63 -1.06 1.06 -3.35
C ILE A 63 -1.37 2.47 -2.83
N ILE A 64 -0.85 2.83 -1.66
CA ILE A 64 -1.16 4.12 -1.00
C ILE A 64 -0.55 5.31 -1.74
N ILE A 65 0.62 5.16 -2.35
CA ILE A 65 1.31 6.26 -3.03
C ILE A 65 1.09 6.29 -4.55
N GLY A 66 0.58 5.20 -5.13
CA GLY A 66 0.41 5.07 -6.58
C GLY A 66 1.72 4.97 -7.37
N ALA A 67 2.79 4.47 -6.75
CA ALA A 67 4.12 4.34 -7.38
C ALA A 67 4.74 2.97 -7.06
N TYR A 68 5.57 2.44 -7.96
CA TYR A 68 6.29 1.18 -7.74
C TYR A 68 7.50 1.37 -6.83
N SER A 69 8.00 0.26 -6.27
CA SER A 69 9.29 0.20 -5.56
C SER A 69 10.42 0.32 -6.59
N GLY A 70 10.81 1.55 -6.92
CA GLY A 70 11.87 1.86 -7.89
C GLY A 70 13.26 1.93 -7.28
N TYR A 71 14.25 2.28 -8.10
CA TYR A 71 15.63 2.48 -7.66
C TYR A 71 15.76 3.81 -6.90
N TYR A 72 15.69 3.76 -5.57
CA TYR A 72 15.89 4.93 -4.72
C TYR A 72 17.36 5.41 -4.75
N PRO A 73 17.63 6.74 -4.81
CA PRO A 73 16.69 7.87 -4.79
C PRO A 73 16.23 8.36 -6.18
N LYS A 74 16.53 7.62 -7.27
CA LYS A 74 16.26 8.08 -8.64
C LYS A 74 14.80 7.86 -9.06
N GLU A 75 14.18 6.76 -8.63
CA GLU A 75 12.84 6.35 -9.05
C GLU A 75 12.06 5.65 -7.92
N GLY A 76 10.72 5.78 -7.98
CA GLY A 76 9.78 5.03 -7.17
C GLY A 76 9.67 5.46 -5.70
N SER A 77 9.09 4.57 -4.89
CA SER A 77 8.62 4.87 -3.53
C SER A 77 9.69 4.94 -2.45
N GLY A 78 10.84 4.27 -2.64
CA GLY A 78 11.87 4.12 -1.60
C GLY A 78 11.63 2.98 -0.60
N VAL A 79 10.46 2.34 -0.62
CA VAL A 79 10.13 1.19 0.25
C VAL A 79 10.33 -0.10 -0.54
N VAL A 80 11.53 -0.67 -0.45
CA VAL A 80 11.92 -1.87 -1.22
C VAL A 80 11.58 -3.18 -0.52
N ASN A 81 11.54 -3.20 0.82
CA ASN A 81 11.31 -4.40 1.60
C ASN A 81 11.01 -4.06 3.08
N TYR A 82 10.64 -5.08 3.86
CA TYR A 82 10.55 -5.04 5.32
C TYR A 82 11.91 -4.81 5.98
N HIS A 83 12.95 -5.46 5.43
CA HIS A 83 14.33 -5.33 5.88
C HIS A 83 15.21 -4.91 4.71
N TRP A 84 15.96 -3.83 4.86
CA TRP A 84 16.85 -3.37 3.80
C TRP A 84 18.06 -2.64 4.35
N VAL A 85 19.13 -2.67 3.56
CA VAL A 85 20.35 -1.92 3.80
C VAL A 85 20.41 -0.82 2.75
N GLY A 86 20.38 0.42 3.22
CA GLY A 86 20.49 1.62 2.42
C GLY A 86 21.81 1.62 1.69
N ARG A 87 21.70 1.64 0.37
CA ARG A 87 22.83 1.86 -0.52
C ARG A 87 22.90 3.37 -0.73
N THR A 88 23.99 3.98 -0.31
CA THR A 88 24.34 5.32 -0.80
C THR A 88 24.79 5.17 -2.26
N ASP A 89 24.33 6.06 -3.14
CA ASP A 89 24.83 6.18 -4.51
C ASP A 89 25.39 7.61 -4.70
N PRO A 90 26.73 7.78 -4.79
CA PRO A 90 27.75 6.72 -4.75
C PRO A 90 27.86 6.06 -3.36
N PRO A 91 28.40 4.82 -3.27
CA PRO A 91 28.68 4.16 -2.00
C PRO A 91 29.51 5.08 -1.10
N SER A 92 29.17 5.15 0.18
CA SER A 92 29.84 6.09 1.08
C SER A 92 31.32 5.75 1.17
N GLU A 93 32.17 6.65 0.66
CA GLU A 93 33.64 6.52 0.74
C GLU A 93 34.18 6.67 2.18
N GLY A 94 33.30 6.93 3.17
CA GLY A 94 33.65 7.11 4.57
C GLY A 94 33.34 5.91 5.47
N LYS A 95 33.85 5.93 6.72
CA LYS A 95 33.65 4.89 7.76
C LYS A 95 32.20 4.76 8.28
N ARG A 96 31.23 5.44 7.66
CA ARG A 96 29.85 5.47 8.16
C ARG A 96 29.16 4.18 7.74
N PHE A 97 28.60 3.46 8.71
CA PHE A 97 27.80 2.27 8.43
C PHE A 97 26.60 2.64 7.55
N PRO A 98 26.20 1.74 6.63
CA PRO A 98 25.02 1.96 5.81
C PRO A 98 23.78 2.06 6.69
N ILE A 99 22.76 2.74 6.18
CA ILE A 99 21.47 2.79 6.86
C ILE A 99 20.91 1.36 6.88
N ILE A 100 20.49 0.86 8.04
CA ILE A 100 19.78 -0.41 8.13
C ILE A 100 18.35 -0.11 8.56
N ARG A 101 17.39 -0.68 7.85
CA ARG A 101 15.98 -0.64 8.22
C ARG A 101 15.42 -2.02 8.49
N ASN A 102 14.59 -2.07 9.52
CA ASN A 102 13.72 -3.17 9.90
C ASN A 102 12.36 -2.56 10.27
N TYR A 103 11.44 -2.52 9.31
CA TYR A 103 10.09 -1.97 9.54
C TYR A 103 9.20 -2.85 10.43
N GLY A 104 9.67 -4.05 10.80
CA GLY A 104 9.04 -4.86 11.84
C GLY A 104 9.27 -4.39 13.24
N ALA A 105 10.36 -3.66 13.48
CA ALA A 105 10.57 -3.00 14.74
C ALA A 105 9.67 -1.75 14.77
N GLY A 106 8.71 -1.69 15.69
CA GLY A 106 7.73 -0.61 15.75
C GLY A 106 8.34 0.80 15.72
N ARG A 107 9.52 1.02 16.33
CA ARG A 107 10.23 2.32 16.28
C ARG A 107 10.68 2.73 14.87
N GLN A 108 10.98 1.77 14.02
CA GLN A 108 11.43 2.00 12.65
C GLN A 108 10.26 2.07 11.67
N LEU A 109 9.12 1.44 11.97
CA LEU A 109 7.89 1.60 11.19
C LEU A 109 7.50 3.07 11.01
N TRP A 110 7.60 3.87 12.08
CA TRP A 110 7.40 5.33 12.04
C TRP A 110 8.43 6.12 11.22
N ARG A 111 9.42 5.46 10.61
CA ARG A 111 10.38 6.08 9.68
C ARG A 111 9.98 5.88 8.23
N LEU A 112 9.03 5.00 7.92
CA LEU A 112 8.66 4.65 6.55
C LEU A 112 8.27 5.89 5.73
N GLY A 113 7.44 6.79 6.29
CA GLY A 113 7.10 8.06 5.64
C GLY A 113 8.30 9.00 5.40
N ARG A 114 9.31 8.97 6.29
CA ARG A 114 10.55 9.77 6.13
C ARG A 114 11.52 9.16 5.14
N ASP A 115 11.40 7.86 4.89
CA ASP A 115 12.23 7.13 3.93
C ASP A 115 11.65 7.19 2.50
N LEU A 116 10.46 7.79 2.32
CA LEU A 116 9.87 8.06 1.00
C LEU A 116 10.67 9.11 0.22
N GLY A 117 10.70 8.97 -1.10
CA GLY A 117 11.27 9.99 -1.99
C GLY A 117 10.52 11.32 -1.89
N LYS A 118 11.25 12.44 -2.02
CA LYS A 118 10.67 13.79 -1.87
C LYS A 118 9.55 14.14 -2.86
N GLY A 119 9.51 13.45 -4.01
CA GLY A 119 8.47 13.62 -5.03
C GLY A 119 7.30 12.64 -4.90
N VAL A 120 7.29 11.80 -3.87
CA VAL A 120 6.27 10.77 -3.66
C VAL A 120 5.25 11.30 -2.67
N GLN A 121 3.98 11.29 -3.07
CA GLN A 121 2.86 11.67 -2.22
C GLN A 121 1.98 10.45 -1.94
N THR A 122 1.55 10.30 -0.70
CA THR A 122 0.47 9.40 -0.31
C THR A 122 -0.87 9.86 -0.87
N ILE A 123 -1.85 8.95 -0.97
CA ILE A 123 -3.22 9.28 -1.37
C ILE A 123 -3.85 10.37 -0.47
N PHE A 124 -3.43 10.45 0.78
CA PHE A 124 -3.88 11.47 1.73
C PHE A 124 -3.33 12.86 1.38
N GLU A 125 -2.06 12.94 1.00
CA GLU A 125 -1.45 14.19 0.52
C GLU A 125 -2.03 14.61 -0.84
N GLN A 126 -2.29 13.65 -1.73
CA GLN A 126 -2.89 13.89 -3.05
C GLN A 126 -4.36 14.36 -2.94
N ALA A 127 -5.09 13.93 -1.91
CA ALA A 127 -6.49 14.31 -1.71
C ALA A 127 -6.66 15.78 -1.25
N GLY A 128 -5.60 16.45 -0.80
CA GLY A 128 -5.64 17.85 -0.38
C GLY A 128 -6.22 18.06 1.02
N GLU A 129 -7.09 19.06 1.18
CA GLU A 129 -7.71 19.36 2.48
C GLU A 129 -8.89 18.44 2.77
N GLY A 130 -8.96 17.90 3.99
CA GLY A 130 -10.05 17.03 4.40
C GLY A 130 -9.81 16.31 5.73
N ASN A 131 -10.76 15.47 6.11
CA ASN A 131 -10.63 14.57 7.26
C ASN A 131 -10.15 13.21 6.77
N PHE A 132 -8.96 12.80 7.24
CA PHE A 132 -8.35 11.54 6.86
C PHE A 132 -8.24 10.60 8.05
N LEU A 133 -8.48 9.32 7.81
CA LEU A 133 -8.29 8.26 8.78
C LEU A 133 -7.58 7.09 8.09
N SER A 134 -6.49 6.64 8.71
CA SER A 134 -5.84 5.36 8.38
C SER A 134 -5.92 4.46 9.61
N ALA A 135 -6.36 3.22 9.40
CA ALA A 135 -6.49 2.22 10.45
C ALA A 135 -5.96 0.88 9.94
N LEU A 136 -5.32 0.13 10.84
CA LEU A 136 -4.83 -1.22 10.58
C LEU A 136 -5.40 -2.14 11.67
N ASN A 137 -6.03 -3.24 11.26
CA ASN A 137 -6.39 -4.31 12.18
C ASN A 137 -5.31 -5.39 12.13
N VAL A 138 -4.67 -5.66 13.27
CA VAL A 138 -3.57 -6.65 13.39
C VAL A 138 -4.02 -7.90 14.14
N LEU A 139 -5.16 -7.84 14.84
CA LEU A 139 -5.64 -8.90 15.72
C LEU A 139 -7.15 -9.03 15.55
N PHE A 140 -7.58 -10.20 15.08
CA PHE A 140 -8.95 -10.64 15.15
C PHE A 140 -8.97 -12.06 15.73
N ARG A 141 -9.51 -12.18 16.94
CA ARG A 141 -10.14 -13.41 17.41
C ARG A 141 -11.62 -13.07 17.38
N GLY A 142 -12.43 -13.88 16.69
CA GLY A 142 -13.88 -13.70 16.67
C GLY A 142 -14.44 -13.43 18.05
#